data_AF-A0A3B1DZF2-F1
#
_entry.id   AF-A0A3B1DZF2-F1
#
_cell.length_a   1.000
_cell.length_b   1.000
_cell.length_c   1.000
_cell.angle_alpha   90.00
_cell.angle_beta   90.00
_cell.angle_gamma   90.00
#
_symmetry.space_group_name_H-M   'P 1'
#
loop_
_entity.id
_entity.type
_entity.pdbx_description
1 polymer ?
#
loop_
_entity_poly.entity_id
_entity_poly.type
_entity_poly.pdbx_seq_one_letter_code
_entity_poly.pdbx_strand_id
1 'polypeptide(L)'
;MESVLGINQIDDLMERACLHIAAAEYFEAERLSVRSLRAARANLDFERMARIVLPLQEARRQLREAAWDVGVVALVRSRQDIPKPLVSGCYLLMPPMIGRDGTNLRETLSRRHTPASVLTREPLTRTG
;
A
#
# COMPACT_ATOMS: atom_id res chain seq x y z
N MET A 1 14.70 -17.63 3.25
CA MET A 1 13.99 -18.49 4.22
C MET A 1 13.20 -17.57 5.13
N GLU A 2 11.94 -17.27 4.79
CA GLU A 2 11.10 -16.43 5.66
C GLU A 2 10.84 -17.20 6.96
N SER A 3 11.21 -16.62 8.11
CA SER A 3 10.95 -17.23 9.40
C SER A 3 9.45 -17.38 9.58
N VAL A 4 8.99 -18.61 9.78
CA VAL A 4 7.60 -18.89 10.14
C VAL A 4 7.33 -18.28 11.51
N LEU A 5 6.50 -17.24 11.56
CA LEU A 5 6.08 -16.65 12.83
C LEU A 5 5.18 -17.65 13.56
N GLY A 6 5.35 -17.75 14.88
CA GLY A 6 4.47 -18.55 15.72
C GLY A 6 3.06 -17.95 15.76
N ILE A 7 2.06 -18.78 16.09
CA ILE A 7 0.65 -18.38 16.13
C ILE A 7 0.42 -17.14 17.01
N ASN A 8 0.96 -17.13 18.23
CA ASN A 8 0.84 -16.00 19.16
C ASN A 8 1.41 -14.70 18.55
N GLN A 9 2.48 -14.81 17.77
CA GLN A 9 3.12 -13.65 17.16
C GLN A 9 2.27 -13.05 16.02
N ILE A 10 1.43 -13.85 15.35
CA ILE A 10 0.47 -13.32 14.37
C ILE A 10 -0.63 -12.51 15.07
N ASP A 11 -1.14 -13.04 16.18
CA ASP A 11 -2.19 -12.38 16.95
C ASP A 11 -1.68 -11.06 17.57
N ASP A 12 -0.44 -11.04 18.10
CA ASP A 12 0.22 -9.82 18.58
C ASP A 12 0.36 -8.74 17.49
N LEU A 13 0.74 -9.15 16.27
CA LEU A 13 0.87 -8.22 15.15
C LEU A 13 -0.49 -7.67 14.71
N MET A 14 -1.55 -8.50 14.78
CA MET A 14 -2.92 -8.08 14.47
C MET A 14 -3.45 -7.09 15.51
N GLU A 15 -3.25 -7.36 16.80
CA GLU A 15 -3.63 -6.45 17.88
C GLU A 15 -2.94 -5.08 17.72
N ARG A 16 -1.63 -5.09 17.47
CA ARG A 16 -0.88 -3.86 17.19
C ARG A 16 -1.38 -3.13 15.96
N ALA A 17 -1.73 -3.84 14.88
CA ALA A 17 -2.30 -3.22 13.69
C ALA A 17 -3.62 -2.48 14.02
N CYS A 18 -4.48 -3.07 14.85
CA CYS A 18 -5.71 -2.42 15.33
C CYS A 18 -5.41 -1.17 16.17
N LEU A 19 -4.40 -1.21 17.05
CA LEU A 19 -3.97 -0.02 17.80
C LEU A 19 -3.50 1.11 16.87
N HIS A 20 -2.73 0.79 15.83
CA HIS A 20 -2.30 1.78 14.83
C HIS A 20 -3.48 2.35 14.03
N ILE A 21 -4.51 1.55 13.71
CA ILE A 21 -5.74 2.07 13.07
C ILE A 21 -6.43 3.07 14.00
N ALA A 22 -6.59 2.75 15.28
CA ALA A 22 -7.21 3.63 16.27
C ALA A 22 -6.41 4.94 16.45
N ALA A 23 -5.09 4.88 16.31
CA ALA A 23 -4.19 6.05 16.36
C ALA A 23 -4.07 6.82 15.03
N ALA A 24 -4.80 6.42 13.98
CA ALA A 24 -4.69 6.96 12.62
C ALA A 24 -3.30 6.79 11.95
N GLU A 25 -2.50 5.84 12.42
CA GLU A 25 -1.18 5.48 11.88
C GLU A 25 -1.30 4.41 10.78
N TYR A 26 -2.07 4.73 9.73
CA TYR A 26 -2.54 3.74 8.75
C TYR A 26 -1.43 3.02 7.96
N PHE A 27 -0.29 3.67 7.72
CA PHE A 27 0.87 3.03 7.08
C PHE A 27 1.45 1.89 7.93
N GLU A 28 1.54 2.09 9.25
CA GLU A 28 2.03 1.06 10.16
C GLU A 28 1.00 -0.07 10.29
N ALA A 29 -0.29 0.27 10.37
CA ALA A 29 -1.37 -0.71 10.34
C ALA A 29 -1.33 -1.58 9.07
N GLU A 30 -1.17 -0.99 7.88
CA GLU A 30 -1.03 -1.74 6.62
C GLU A 30 0.21 -2.65 6.68
N ARG A 31 1.36 -2.11 7.10
CA ARG A 31 2.63 -2.86 7.15
C ARG A 31 2.54 -4.09 8.04
N LEU A 32 1.99 -3.95 9.25
CA LEU A 32 1.80 -5.05 10.19
C LEU A 32 0.76 -6.06 9.68
N SER A 33 -0.34 -5.59 9.09
CA SER A 33 -1.36 -6.48 8.53
C SER A 33 -0.83 -7.30 7.36
N VAL A 34 -0.05 -6.70 6.45
CA VAL A 34 0.59 -7.43 5.33
C VAL A 34 1.59 -8.45 5.87
N ARG A 35 2.39 -8.10 6.87
CA ARG A 35 3.35 -9.03 7.50
C ARG A 35 2.63 -10.22 8.14
N SER A 36 1.55 -9.95 8.87
CA SER A 36 0.72 -10.97 9.52
C SER A 36 0.06 -11.88 8.48
N LEU A 37 -0.47 -11.32 7.40
CA LEU A 37 -1.11 -12.07 6.32
C LEU A 37 -0.14 -13.02 5.63
N ARG A 38 1.12 -12.59 5.40
CA ARG A 38 2.17 -13.44 4.84
C ARG A 38 2.51 -14.61 5.76
N ALA A 39 2.63 -14.36 7.07
CA ALA A 39 2.89 -15.40 8.05
C ALA A 39 1.72 -16.40 8.16
N ALA A 40 0.48 -15.92 8.23
CA ALA A 40 -0.71 -16.78 8.25
C ALA A 40 -0.80 -17.63 6.98
N ARG A 41 -0.51 -17.04 5.81
CA ARG A 41 -0.46 -17.77 4.54
C ARG A 41 0.62 -18.84 4.52
N ALA A 42 1.81 -18.57 5.06
CA ALA A 42 2.89 -19.56 5.15
C ALA A 42 2.49 -20.78 6.00
N ASN A 43 1.61 -20.57 6.99
CA ASN A 43 1.05 -21.62 7.84
C ASN A 43 -0.27 -22.23 7.33
N LEU A 44 -0.77 -21.78 6.16
CA LEU A 44 -2.10 -22.13 5.64
C LEU A 44 -3.24 -21.87 6.65
N ASP A 45 -3.07 -20.87 7.53
CA ASP A 45 -4.07 -20.49 8.53
C ASP A 45 -5.11 -19.54 7.90
N PHE A 46 -6.08 -20.14 7.21
CA PHE A 46 -7.13 -19.39 6.51
C PHE A 46 -8.05 -18.60 7.45
N GLU A 47 -8.24 -19.06 8.68
CA GLU A 47 -9.06 -18.35 9.67
C GLU A 47 -8.43 -17.01 10.04
N ARG A 48 -7.12 -17.01 10.37
CA ARG A 48 -6.40 -15.77 10.65
C ARG A 48 -6.27 -14.89 9.41
N MET A 49 -6.03 -15.49 8.24
CA MET A 49 -6.02 -14.73 6.99
C MET A 49 -7.31 -13.93 6.80
N ALA A 50 -8.48 -14.56 7.03
CA ALA A 50 -9.77 -13.89 6.90
C ALA A 50 -9.92 -12.71 7.88
N ARG A 51 -9.47 -12.88 9.13
CA ARG A 51 -9.50 -11.81 10.14
C ARG A 51 -8.55 -10.66 9.81
N ILE A 52 -7.32 -10.96 9.39
CA ILE A 52 -6.27 -9.95 9.06
C ILE A 52 -6.65 -9.09 7.86
N VAL A 53 -7.46 -9.60 6.94
CA VAL A 53 -7.92 -8.83 5.77
C VAL A 53 -8.74 -7.60 6.19
N LEU A 54 -9.49 -7.66 7.30
CA LEU A 54 -10.31 -6.53 7.77
C LEU A 54 -9.48 -5.28 8.13
N PRO A 55 -8.50 -5.34 9.06
CA PRO A 55 -7.65 -4.17 9.35
C PRO A 55 -6.81 -3.75 8.13
N LEU A 56 -6.37 -4.71 7.28
CA LEU A 56 -5.67 -4.37 6.05
C LEU A 56 -6.53 -3.54 5.08
N GLN A 57 -7.79 -3.93 4.90
CA GLN A 57 -8.73 -3.21 4.03
C GLN A 57 -9.01 -1.81 4.57
N GLU A 58 -9.22 -1.69 5.87
CA GLU A 58 -9.51 -0.40 6.50
C GLU A 58 -8.32 0.56 6.42
N ALA A 59 -7.11 0.11 6.77
CA ALA A 59 -5.90 0.92 6.63
C ALA A 59 -5.72 1.43 5.20
N ARG A 60 -5.92 0.56 4.20
CA ARG A 60 -5.84 0.95 2.78
C ARG A 60 -6.97 1.88 2.36
N ARG A 61 -8.17 1.75 2.93
CA ARG A 61 -9.31 2.63 2.66
C ARG A 61 -8.97 4.06 3.13
N GLN A 62 -8.52 4.18 4.37
CA GLN A 62 -8.12 5.45 4.98
C GLN A 62 -6.97 6.13 4.21
N LEU A 63 -5.95 5.37 3.79
CA LEU A 63 -4.86 5.89 2.97
C LEU A 63 -5.33 6.39 1.58
N ARG A 64 -6.34 5.75 0.98
CA ARG A 64 -6.93 6.22 -0.28
C ARG A 64 -7.74 7.49 -0.08
N GLU A 65 -8.58 7.52 0.95
CA GLU A 65 -9.39 8.70 1.30
C GLU A 65 -8.49 9.91 1.56
N ALA A 66 -7.44 9.75 2.38
CA ALA A 66 -6.44 10.80 2.64
C ALA A 66 -5.66 11.24 1.38
N ALA A 67 -5.53 10.38 0.36
CA ALA A 67 -4.94 10.77 -0.92
C ALA A 67 -5.94 11.54 -1.81
N TRP A 68 -7.22 11.21 -1.74
CA TRP A 68 -8.27 11.79 -2.57
C TRP A 68 -8.70 13.17 -2.05
N ASP A 69 -8.77 13.35 -0.74
CA ASP A 69 -9.25 14.58 -0.10
C ASP A 69 -8.34 15.80 -0.35
N VAL A 70 -7.08 15.57 -0.71
CA VAL A 70 -6.11 16.65 -1.00
C VAL A 70 -6.38 17.31 -2.35
N GLY A 71 -7.11 16.65 -3.26
CA GLY A 71 -7.47 17.20 -4.57
C GLY A 71 -6.32 17.33 -5.58
N VAL A 72 -5.12 16.84 -5.24
CA VAL A 72 -3.95 16.85 -6.14
C VAL A 72 -4.05 15.68 -7.12
N VAL A 73 -4.05 15.99 -8.42
CA VAL A 73 -4.03 14.99 -9.50
C VAL A 73 -2.85 15.29 -10.43
N ALA A 74 -1.91 14.35 -10.55
CA ALA A 74 -0.74 14.46 -11.40
C ALA A 74 -0.78 13.44 -12.55
N LEU A 75 -0.81 13.95 -13.78
CA LEU A 75 -0.64 13.14 -14.99
C LEU A 75 0.85 13.03 -15.31
N VAL A 76 1.44 11.86 -15.09
CA VAL A 76 2.88 11.62 -15.19
C VAL A 76 3.21 10.98 -16.53
N ARG A 77 3.72 11.77 -17.48
CA ARG A 77 4.18 11.29 -18.80
C ARG A 77 5.68 11.04 -18.83
N SER A 78 6.41 11.77 -17.99
CA SER A 78 7.84 11.69 -17.80
C SER A 78 8.21 11.90 -16.32
N ARG A 79 9.44 11.57 -15.93
CA ARG A 79 9.93 11.77 -14.55
C ARG A 79 9.92 13.24 -14.11
N GLN A 80 9.86 14.17 -15.05
CA GLN A 80 9.80 15.61 -14.77
C GLN A 80 8.42 16.04 -14.29
N ASP A 81 7.37 15.29 -14.66
CA ASP A 81 5.98 15.57 -14.28
C ASP A 81 5.66 15.11 -12.84
N ILE A 82 6.59 14.38 -12.21
CA ILE A 82 6.46 13.97 -10.80
C ILE A 82 6.73 15.21 -9.92
N PRO A 83 5.78 15.61 -9.05
CA PRO A 83 5.96 16.71 -8.10
C PRO A 83 7.23 16.57 -7.26
N LYS A 84 7.91 17.70 -7.08
CA LYS A 84 9.09 17.84 -6.23
C LYS A 84 8.85 19.02 -5.28
N PRO A 85 8.60 18.79 -3.97
CA PRO A 85 8.60 17.49 -3.29
C PRO A 85 7.42 16.59 -3.70
N LEU A 86 7.55 15.30 -3.37
CA LEU A 86 6.41 14.38 -3.44
C LEU A 86 5.36 14.82 -2.43
N VAL A 87 4.09 14.77 -2.82
CA VAL A 87 2.94 15.25 -2.03
C VAL A 87 1.86 14.17 -1.98
N SER A 88 0.89 14.32 -1.08
CA SER A 88 -0.29 13.45 -1.09
C SER A 88 -1.12 13.70 -2.34
N GLY A 89 -1.71 12.66 -2.94
CA GLY A 89 -2.56 12.82 -4.11
C GLY A 89 -2.74 11.59 -5.01
N CYS A 90 -3.34 11.85 -6.17
CA CYS A 90 -3.59 10.87 -7.23
C CYS A 90 -2.57 11.03 -8.35
N TYR A 91 -1.94 9.92 -8.74
CA TYR A 91 -0.93 9.88 -9.80
C TYR A 91 -1.39 8.94 -10.90
N LEU A 92 -1.52 9.44 -12.13
CA LEU A 92 -1.79 8.62 -13.31
C LEU A 92 -0.55 8.59 -14.20
N LEU A 93 0.13 7.44 -14.23
CA LEU A 93 1.30 7.24 -15.07
C LEU A 93 0.89 6.80 -16.48
N MET A 94 1.50 7.44 -17.46
CA MET A 94 1.28 7.19 -18.88
C MET A 94 2.48 6.44 -19.48
N PRO A 95 2.28 5.62 -20.53
CA PRO A 95 3.40 5.05 -21.29
C PRO A 95 4.42 6.12 -21.73
N PRO A 96 5.73 5.84 -21.62
CA PRO A 96 6.35 4.56 -21.28
C PRO A 96 6.56 4.32 -19.77
N MET A 97 6.13 5.23 -18.89
CA MET A 97 6.35 5.15 -17.43
C MET A 97 5.42 4.16 -16.72
N ILE A 98 5.25 2.98 -17.28
CA ILE A 98 4.35 1.95 -16.78
C ILE A 98 5.11 0.86 -16.02
N GLY A 99 4.40 0.04 -15.25
CA GLY A 99 4.97 -1.11 -14.54
C GLY A 99 5.93 -0.73 -13.40
N ARG A 100 7.24 -0.83 -13.65
CA ARG A 100 8.27 -0.63 -12.61
C ARG A 100 8.30 0.80 -12.09
N ASP A 101 8.14 1.80 -12.95
CA ASP A 101 8.11 3.20 -12.53
C ASP A 101 6.92 3.49 -11.60
N GLY A 102 5.73 2.97 -11.91
CA GLY A 102 4.55 3.07 -11.02
C GLY A 102 4.75 2.36 -9.69
N THR A 103 5.33 1.16 -9.71
CA THR A 103 5.68 0.43 -8.48
C THR A 103 6.66 1.22 -7.63
N ASN A 104 7.75 1.73 -8.22
CA ASN A 104 8.76 2.52 -7.53
C ASN A 104 8.17 3.79 -6.90
N LEU A 105 7.30 4.51 -7.63
CA LEU A 105 6.66 5.72 -7.13
C LEU A 105 5.77 5.40 -5.92
N ARG A 106 4.93 4.37 -6.03
CA ARG A 106 4.05 3.91 -4.94
C ARG A 106 4.86 3.50 -3.70
N GLU A 107 5.93 2.73 -3.88
CA GLU A 107 6.81 2.34 -2.77
C GLU A 107 7.51 3.54 -2.14
N THR A 108 7.95 4.50 -2.94
CA THR A 108 8.61 5.72 -2.44
C THR A 108 7.67 6.56 -1.60
N LEU A 109 6.43 6.77 -2.07
CA LEU A 109 5.39 7.50 -1.34
C LEU A 109 5.03 6.78 -0.03
N SER A 110 4.87 5.45 -0.08
CA SER A 110 4.60 4.63 1.10
C SER A 110 5.72 4.70 2.14
N ARG A 111 7.00 4.62 1.73
CA ARG A 111 8.16 4.75 2.64
C ARG A 111 8.29 6.14 3.27
N ARG A 112 7.72 7.16 2.65
CA ARG A 112 7.67 8.54 3.15
C ARG A 112 6.39 8.85 3.91
N HIS A 113 5.56 7.84 4.18
CA HIS A 113 4.26 8.00 4.82
C HIS A 113 3.41 9.10 4.15
N THR A 114 3.48 9.17 2.81
CA THR A 114 2.75 10.12 1.99
C THR A 114 1.58 9.40 1.31
N PRO A 115 0.32 9.65 1.71
CA PRO A 115 -0.85 8.96 1.14
C PRO A 115 -0.94 9.20 -0.36
N ALA A 116 -1.08 8.15 -1.16
CA ALA A 116 -1.17 8.29 -2.60
C ALA A 116 -1.94 7.17 -3.28
N SER A 117 -2.72 7.54 -4.29
CA SER A 117 -3.30 6.59 -5.24
C SER A 117 -2.49 6.63 -6.53
N VAL A 118 -1.69 5.59 -6.77
CA VAL A 118 -0.85 5.49 -7.97
C VAL A 118 -1.48 4.50 -8.95
N LEU A 119 -1.95 5.02 -10.07
CA LEU A 119 -2.53 4.27 -11.17
C LEU A 119 -1.61 4.34 -12.38
N THR A 120 -1.63 3.29 -13.18
CA THR A 120 -0.84 3.20 -14.41
C THR A 120 -1.78 2.84 -15.55
N ARG A 121 -1.74 3.60 -16.64
CA ARG A 121 -2.50 3.28 -17.85
C ARG A 121 -1.95 2.01 -18.48
N GLU A 122 -2.83 1.18 -19.04
CA GLU A 122 -2.42 0.03 -19.83
C GLU A 122 -1.60 0.47 -21.07
N PRO A 123 -0.53 -0.25 -21.43
CA PRO A 123 0.20 0.00 -22.66
C PRO A 123 -0.72 -0.11 -23.87
N LEU A 124 -0.56 0.81 -24.82
CA LEU A 124 -1.31 0.79 -26.08
C LEU A 124 -0.75 -0.23 -27.09
N THR A 125 0.38 -0.87 -26.76
CA THR A 125 1.09 -1.83 -27.60
C THR A 125 0.84 -3.26 -27.14
N ARG A 126 0.64 -4.17 -28.10
CA ARG A 126 0.33 -5.60 -27.84
C ARG A 126 1.46 -6.37 -27.16
N THR A 127 2.68 -5.82 -27.15
CA THR A 127 3.88 -6.41 -26.55
C THR A 127 4.08 -6.04 -25.07
N GLY A 128 3.22 -5.17 -24.52
CA GLY A 128 3.50 -4.51 -23.25
C GLY A 128 4.47 -3.34 -23.41
#